data_AF-A0A9P1INU7-F1
#
_entry.id   AF-A0A9P1INU7-F1
#
_cell.length_a   1.000
_cell.length_b   1.000
_cell.length_c   1.000
_cell.angle_alpha   90.00
_cell.angle_beta   90.00
_cell.angle_gamma   90.00
#
_symmetry.space_group_name_H-M   'P 1'
#
loop_
_entity.id
_entity.type
_entity.pdbx_description
1 polymer ?
#
loop_
_entity_poly.entity_id
_entity_poly.type
_entity_poly.pdbx_seq_one_letter_code
_entity_poly.pdbx_strand_id
1 'polypeptide(L)'
;MSTSQNPHKSKFLQNVQSQPQRYLGSMLLEPRSLFIMTDEAYSTMLHGICERKTDYIDEHCFNASPEQMNQVLTRGTRISITVRNVEKISKLSVTDMLFKK
;
A
#
# COMPACT_ATOMS: atom_id res chain seq x y z
N MET A 1 38.73 -20.30 16.05
CA MET A 1 37.77 -19.28 16.51
C MET A 1 36.61 -19.27 15.53
N SER A 2 35.53 -20.01 15.81
CA SER A 2 34.33 -20.03 14.97
C SER A 2 33.46 -18.83 15.32
N THR A 3 33.26 -17.94 14.35
CA THR A 3 32.29 -16.86 14.47
C THR A 3 30.89 -17.46 14.41
N SER A 4 30.23 -17.52 15.57
CA SER A 4 28.81 -17.86 15.68
C SER A 4 27.98 -16.82 14.92
N GLN A 5 27.46 -17.21 13.76
CA GLN A 5 26.50 -16.42 13.00
C GLN A 5 25.17 -16.44 13.77
N ASN A 6 24.87 -15.32 14.42
CA ASN A 6 23.66 -15.15 15.22
C ASN A 6 22.42 -15.12 14.30
N PRO A 7 21.52 -16.12 14.35
CA PRO A 7 20.43 -16.30 13.39
C PRO A 7 19.41 -15.15 13.39
N HIS A 8 19.38 -14.33 14.46
CA HIS A 8 18.48 -13.18 14.57
C HIS A 8 18.91 -11.96 13.73
N LYS A 9 20.20 -11.81 13.40
CA LYS A 9 20.67 -10.71 12.51
C LYS A 9 20.23 -10.92 11.06
N SER A 10 20.07 -12.17 10.64
CA SER A 10 19.67 -12.54 9.27
C SER A 10 18.24 -12.08 8.93
N LYS A 11 17.29 -12.22 9.87
CA LYS A 11 15.88 -11.83 9.65
C LYS A 11 15.64 -10.32 9.54
N PHE A 12 16.44 -9.50 10.21
CA PHE A 12 16.29 -8.04 10.15
C PHE A 12 16.72 -7.48 8.78
N LEU A 13 17.75 -8.07 8.17
CA LEU A 13 18.26 -7.66 6.86
C LEU A 13 17.40 -8.18 5.69
N GLN A 14 16.64 -9.26 5.88
CA GLN A 14 15.67 -9.74 4.88
C GLN A 14 14.54 -8.74 4.60
N ASN A 15 14.19 -7.87 5.56
CA ASN A 15 13.14 -6.86 5.37
C ASN A 15 13.61 -5.60 4.62
N VAL A 16 14.89 -5.51 4.27
CA VAL A 16 15.44 -4.45 3.40
C VAL A 16 15.40 -4.90 1.94
N GLN A 17 14.37 -5.65 1.54
CA GLN A 17 14.12 -5.89 0.13
C GLN A 17 13.67 -4.58 -0.52
N SER A 18 14.44 -4.17 -1.54
CA SER A 18 14.16 -2.98 -2.34
C SER A 18 12.71 -3.00 -2.86
N GLN A 19 12.09 -1.82 -2.94
CA GLN A 19 10.70 -1.62 -3.41
C GLN A 19 10.28 -2.47 -4.64
N PRO A 20 11.14 -2.71 -5.66
CA PRO A 20 10.76 -3.52 -6.82
C PRO A 20 10.35 -4.96 -6.49
N GLN A 21 10.94 -5.57 -5.46
CA GLN A 21 10.67 -6.97 -5.12
C GLN A 21 9.33 -7.16 -4.40
N ARG A 22 8.74 -6.08 -3.88
CA ARG A 22 7.42 -6.04 -3.22
C ARG A 22 6.33 -5.48 -4.12
N TYR A 23 6.64 -5.16 -5.38
CA TYR A 23 5.66 -4.64 -6.32
C TYR A 23 4.71 -5.76 -6.74
N LEU A 24 3.44 -5.61 -6.36
CA LEU A 24 2.40 -6.57 -6.74
C LEU A 24 1.75 -6.19 -8.07
N GLY A 25 1.66 -4.89 -8.37
CA GLY A 25 1.08 -4.36 -9.60
C GLY A 25 0.38 -3.02 -9.37
N SER A 26 -0.39 -2.58 -10.35
CA SER A 26 -1.09 -1.30 -10.39
C SER A 26 -2.57 -1.47 -10.73
N MET A 27 -3.37 -0.46 -10.42
CA MET A 27 -4.79 -0.41 -10.79
C MET A 27 -5.11 0.94 -11.40
N LEU A 28 -5.81 0.95 -12.53
CA LEU A 28 -6.29 2.15 -13.21
C LEU A 28 -7.61 2.61 -12.55
N LEU A 29 -7.61 3.80 -11.95
CA LEU A 29 -8.78 4.37 -11.30
C LEU A 29 -9.42 5.46 -12.15
N GLU A 30 -10.41 5.08 -12.95
CA GLU A 30 -11.14 5.99 -13.85
C GLU A 30 -11.99 7.03 -13.09
N PRO A 31 -12.32 8.18 -13.70
CA PRO A 31 -13.21 9.16 -13.09
C PRO A 31 -14.57 8.56 -12.70
N ARG A 32 -15.04 8.85 -11.48
CA ARG A 32 -16.30 8.31 -10.91
C ARG A 32 -16.32 6.80 -10.67
N SER A 33 -15.17 6.12 -10.72
CA SER A 33 -15.04 4.75 -10.23
C SER A 33 -15.11 4.69 -8.70
N LEU A 34 -15.62 3.56 -8.18
CA LEU A 34 -15.58 3.23 -6.76
C LEU A 34 -14.53 2.14 -6.54
N PHE A 35 -13.52 2.44 -5.75
CA PHE A 35 -12.52 1.47 -5.30
C PHE A 35 -12.83 1.03 -3.87
N ILE A 36 -13.06 -0.27 -3.67
CA ILE A 36 -13.30 -0.89 -2.37
C ILE A 36 -12.12 -1.80 -2.05
N MET A 37 -11.49 -1.57 -0.90
CA MET A 37 -10.37 -2.37 -0.42
C MET A 37 -10.76 -3.01 0.91
N THR A 38 -10.69 -4.33 0.99
CA THR A 38 -11.10 -5.12 2.15
C THR A 38 -9.96 -6.04 2.62
N ASP A 39 -10.14 -6.64 3.79
CA ASP A 39 -9.33 -7.75 4.30
C ASP A 39 -7.81 -7.50 4.24
N GLU A 40 -7.06 -8.42 3.62
CA GLU A 40 -5.60 -8.36 3.51
C GLU A 40 -5.13 -7.16 2.68
N ALA A 41 -5.82 -6.87 1.58
CA ALA A 41 -5.49 -5.71 0.75
C ALA A 41 -5.59 -4.39 1.52
N TYR A 42 -6.53 -4.29 2.46
CA TYR A 42 -6.66 -3.11 3.31
C TYR A 42 -5.64 -3.05 4.43
N SER A 43 -5.30 -4.19 5.03
CA SER A 43 -4.57 -4.26 6.30
C SER A 43 -3.06 -4.46 6.16
N THR A 44 -2.59 -5.09 5.09
CA THR A 44 -1.18 -5.51 4.96
C THR A 44 -0.52 -5.01 3.67
N MET A 45 -1.29 -4.66 2.64
CA MET A 45 -0.76 -4.22 1.35
C MET A 45 -0.53 -2.70 1.32
N LEU A 46 0.70 -2.31 1.01
CA LEU A 46 1.02 -0.92 0.74
C LEU A 46 0.48 -0.52 -0.63
N HIS A 47 -0.28 0.58 -0.64
CA HIS A 47 -0.81 1.20 -1.84
C HIS A 47 -0.43 2.67 -1.85
N GLY A 48 -0.29 3.24 -3.03
CA GLY A 48 0.08 4.64 -3.19
C GLY A 48 -0.12 5.12 -4.61
N ILE A 49 -0.08 6.44 -4.76
CA ILE A 49 -0.12 7.10 -6.07
C ILE A 49 1.28 7.64 -6.32
N CYS A 50 2.01 6.99 -7.23
CA CYS A 50 3.35 7.44 -7.61
C CYS A 50 3.27 8.83 -8.26
N GLU A 51 4.17 9.75 -7.89
CA GLU A 51 4.23 11.11 -8.45
C GLU A 51 4.82 11.08 -9.87
N ARG A 52 3.97 11.34 -10.87
CA ARG A 52 4.32 11.40 -12.30
C ARG A 52 3.24 12.15 -13.08
N LYS A 53 3.56 12.56 -14.30
CA LYS A 53 2.64 13.31 -15.19
C LYS A 53 1.83 12.41 -16.13
N THR A 54 2.28 11.19 -16.35
CA THR A 54 1.66 10.24 -17.26
C THR A 54 1.65 8.84 -16.66
N ASP A 55 0.68 8.03 -17.06
CA ASP A 55 0.59 6.61 -16.73
C ASP A 55 0.71 5.79 -18.02
N TYR A 56 1.57 4.76 -18.01
CA TYR A 56 1.62 3.75 -19.06
C TYR A 56 0.87 2.52 -18.58
N ILE A 57 -0.04 2.01 -19.39
CA ILE A 57 -0.85 0.84 -19.04
C ILE A 57 -0.17 -0.41 -19.58
N ASP A 58 0.48 -1.16 -18.69
CA ASP A 58 1.19 -2.41 -18.97
C ASP A 58 0.45 -3.62 -18.37
N GLU A 59 1.04 -4.80 -18.51
CA GLU A 59 0.50 -6.07 -18.01
C GLU A 59 0.39 -6.14 -16.48
N HIS A 60 1.01 -5.20 -15.76
CA HIS A 60 0.91 -5.12 -14.31
C HIS A 60 -0.32 -4.32 -13.85
N CYS A 61 -1.10 -3.74 -14.77
CA CYS A 61 -2.35 -3.06 -14.46
C CYS A 61 -3.53 -4.05 -14.40
N PHE A 62 -3.93 -4.43 -13.19
CA PHE A 62 -4.84 -5.56 -12.93
C PHE A 62 -6.22 -5.46 -13.59
N ASN A 63 -6.71 -4.25 -13.79
CA ASN A 63 -8.06 -3.97 -14.29
C ASN A 63 -8.05 -3.28 -15.67
N ALA A 64 -6.92 -3.29 -16.37
CA ALA A 64 -6.85 -2.75 -17.72
C ALA A 64 -7.64 -3.63 -18.69
N SER A 65 -8.48 -3.00 -19.51
CA SER A 65 -9.10 -3.68 -20.64
C SER A 65 -8.09 -3.88 -21.78
N PRO A 66 -8.29 -4.86 -22.68
CA PRO A 66 -7.42 -5.04 -23.84
C PRO A 66 -7.26 -3.78 -24.70
N GLU A 67 -8.31 -2.95 -24.78
CA GLU A 67 -8.30 -1.69 -25.52
C GLU A 67 -7.39 -0.65 -24.86
N GLN A 68 -7.25 -0.68 -23.54
CA GLN A 68 -6.44 0.26 -22.75
C GLN A 68 -4.95 -0.11 -22.71
N MET A 69 -4.60 -1.33 -23.08
CA MET A 69 -3.22 -1.82 -23.05
C MET A 69 -2.29 -1.00 -23.95
N ASN A 70 -1.06 -0.76 -23.47
CA ASN A 70 -0.02 0.02 -24.13
C ASN A 70 -0.38 1.49 -24.37
N GLN A 71 -1.48 1.98 -23.78
CA GLN A 71 -1.83 3.40 -23.85
C GLN A 71 -1.01 4.22 -22.85
N VAL A 72 -0.76 5.48 -23.20
CA VAL A 72 -0.21 6.50 -22.31
C VAL A 72 -1.31 7.48 -21.96
N LEU A 73 -1.64 7.59 -20.67
CA LEU A 73 -2.64 8.51 -20.16
C LEU A 73 -1.95 9.71 -19.52
N THR A 74 -2.33 10.92 -19.92
CA THR A 74 -1.84 12.16 -19.28
C THR A 74 -2.68 12.48 -18.05
N ARG A 75 -2.03 12.77 -16.92
CA ARG A 75 -2.73 13.10 -15.69
C ARG A 75 -3.22 14.53 -15.70
N GLY A 76 -4.47 14.71 -15.28
CA GLY A 76 -5.02 15.99 -14.86
C GLY A 76 -5.21 16.05 -13.35
N THR A 77 -5.86 17.12 -12.87
CA THR A 77 -6.30 17.20 -11.48
C THR A 77 -7.40 16.16 -11.22
N ARG A 78 -7.16 15.26 -10.26
CA ARG A 78 -8.13 14.26 -9.82
C ARG A 78 -8.46 14.49 -8.35
N ILE A 79 -9.75 14.43 -8.02
CA ILE A 79 -10.25 14.47 -6.65
C ILE A 79 -10.75 13.06 -6.30
N SER A 80 -10.27 12.49 -5.19
CA SER A 80 -10.82 11.27 -4.60
C SER A 80 -11.30 11.52 -3.19
N ILE A 81 -12.41 10.88 -2.84
CA ILE A 81 -12.95 10.87 -1.49
C ILE A 81 -12.73 9.47 -0.94
N THR A 82 -12.06 9.38 0.21
CA THR A 82 -11.83 8.13 0.92
C THR A 82 -12.65 8.12 2.21
N VAL A 83 -13.48 7.11 2.38
CA VAL A 83 -14.26 6.88 3.60
C VAL A 83 -13.77 5.58 4.22
N ARG A 84 -13.47 5.61 5.51
CA ARG A 84 -13.07 4.42 6.29
C ARG A 84 -13.78 4.41 7.63
N ASN A 85 -14.14 3.22 8.09
CA ASN A 85 -14.53 3.03 9.49
C ASN A 85 -13.26 2.87 10.32
N VAL A 86 -13.10 3.69 11.36
CA VAL A 86 -11.97 3.59 12.30
C VAL A 86 -12.53 3.17 13.65
N GLU A 87 -12.27 1.93 14.03
CA GLU A 87 -12.71 1.43 15.33
C GLU A 87 -12.03 2.19 16.47
N LYS A 88 -12.78 2.48 17.54
CA LYS A 88 -12.21 3.03 18.77
C LYS A 88 -11.44 1.92 19.48
N ILE A 89 -10.13 1.91 19.30
CA ILE A 89 -9.25 0.88 19.85
C ILE A 89 -8.74 1.15 21.28
N SER A 90 -8.99 2.34 21.86
CA SER A 90 -8.64 2.59 23.26
C SER A 90 -9.86 2.66 24.17
N LYS A 91 -9.88 1.77 25.18
CA LYS A 91 -10.76 1.85 26.36
C LYS A 91 -10.07 2.45 27.57
N LEU A 92 -8.77 2.79 27.46
CA LEU A 92 -7.97 3.37 28.52
C LEU A 92 -7.55 4.77 28.11
N SER A 93 -7.98 5.77 28.86
CA SER A 93 -7.45 7.13 28.69
C SER A 93 -5.98 7.16 29.12
N VAL A 94 -5.21 8.10 28.57
CA VAL A 94 -3.83 8.35 29.03
C VAL A 94 -3.81 8.60 30.55
N THR A 95 -4.85 9.23 31.07
CA THR A 95 -5.08 9.40 32.51
C THR A 95 -5.27 8.07 33.24
N ASP A 96 -6.00 7.09 32.70
CA ASP A 96 -6.15 5.76 33.31
C ASP A 96 -4.81 4.99 33.33
N MET A 97 -3.90 5.27 32.40
CA MET A 97 -2.57 4.65 32.39
C MET A 97 -1.58 5.34 33.35
N LEU A 98 -1.69 6.65 33.52
CA LEU A 98 -0.79 7.44 34.37
C LEU A 98 -1.18 7.41 35.86
N PHE A 99 -2.46 7.20 36.17
CA PHE A 99 -2.98 7.31 37.54
C PHE A 99 -3.51 6.00 38.13
N LYS A 100 -3.20 4.86 37.51
CA LYS A 100 -3.54 3.54 38.08
C LYS A 100 -2.61 3.24 39.27
N LYS A 101 -3.16 3.33 40.48
CA LYS A 101 -2.59 2.77 41.71
C LYS A 101 -3.01 1.32 41.88
#